data_AF-A0A957N5Z2-F1
#
_entry.id   AF-A0A957N5Z2-F1
#
_cell.length_a   1.000
_cell.length_b   1.000
_cell.length_c   1.000
_cell.angle_alpha   90.00
_cell.angle_beta   90.00
_cell.angle_gamma   90.00
#
_symmetry.space_group_name_H-M   'P 1'
#
loop_
_entity.id
_entity.type
_entity.pdbx_description
1 polymer ?
#
loop_
_entity_poly.entity_id
_entity_poly.type
_entity_poly.pdbx_seq_one_letter_code
_entity_poly.pdbx_strand_id
1 'polypeptide(L)'
;MQQKGTVNMTQLQKWGGAAALYEALAYIIGIVGFMAVVNVTEIADPVARVAAMAANQSVLTALHLIVYVAWGAVLVVLTLALHERLRGDVSAVARTATAFGVIWAGLVIASGMIYNIGMATVVALHASDPTLSATVWLAIEAVFSGLGGGVEVVGGLWVTLLSVAALRNGGLPKLFSYFGFVVGAAGLVTVVPAVGEIGGMVFGLTQIVWFAWLGIALLRKPAGAATAVDAYASGQGAAA
;
A
#
# COMPACT_ATOMS: atom_id res chain seq x y z
N MET A 1 -22.86 -7.64 39.38
CA MET A 1 -23.23 -7.50 37.96
C MET A 1 -21.98 -7.19 37.16
N GLN A 2 -21.29 -8.22 36.64
CA GLN A 2 -20.11 -8.04 35.79
C GLN A 2 -20.56 -7.86 34.33
N GLN A 3 -20.20 -6.74 33.72
CA GLN A 3 -20.46 -6.47 32.31
C GLN A 3 -19.76 -7.52 31.44
N LYS A 4 -20.56 -8.24 30.66
CA LYS A 4 -20.17 -9.21 29.65
C LYS A 4 -19.40 -8.44 28.54
N GLY A 5 -18.07 -8.50 28.58
CA GLY A 5 -17.24 -7.88 27.55
C GLY A 5 -17.30 -8.68 26.25
N THR A 6 -18.32 -8.45 25.41
CA THR A 6 -18.20 -8.79 23.99
C THR A 6 -17.03 -7.98 23.44
N VAL A 7 -15.94 -8.64 23.03
CA VAL A 7 -14.84 -7.99 22.31
C VAL A 7 -15.38 -7.60 20.93
N ASN A 8 -16.06 -6.45 20.88
CA ASN A 8 -16.53 -5.86 19.65
C ASN A 8 -15.31 -5.34 18.89
N MET A 9 -15.24 -5.68 17.61
CA MET A 9 -14.25 -5.10 16.70
C MET A 9 -14.39 -3.58 16.71
N THR A 10 -13.30 -2.86 16.99
CA THR A 10 -13.31 -1.40 16.96
C THR A 10 -13.64 -0.93 15.54
N GLN A 11 -14.28 0.23 15.41
CA GLN A 11 -14.60 0.77 14.09
C GLN A 11 -13.34 0.97 13.26
N LEU A 12 -12.23 1.37 13.88
CA LEU A 12 -10.95 1.55 13.19
C LEU A 12 -10.40 0.25 12.59
N GLN A 13 -10.59 -0.91 13.22
CA GLN A 13 -10.17 -2.19 12.63
C GLN A 13 -10.99 -2.57 11.40
N LYS A 14 -12.28 -2.22 11.37
CA LYS A 14 -13.11 -2.42 10.17
C LYS A 14 -12.64 -1.53 9.02
N TRP A 15 -12.38 -0.26 9.33
CA TRP A 15 -11.84 0.68 8.35
C TRP A 15 -10.45 0.26 7.86
N GLY A 16 -9.56 -0.21 8.75
CA GLY A 16 -8.27 -0.78 8.36
C GLY A 16 -8.41 -2.02 7.48
N GLY A 17 -9.37 -2.90 7.78
CA GLY A 17 -9.67 -4.05 6.95
C GLY A 17 -10.15 -3.68 5.54
N ALA A 18 -11.11 -2.75 5.45
CA ALA A 18 -11.60 -2.23 4.17
C ALA A 18 -10.50 -1.48 3.41
N ALA A 19 -9.67 -0.71 4.11
CA ALA A 19 -8.53 0.00 3.56
C ALA A 19 -7.55 -0.97 2.90
N ALA A 20 -7.12 -2.03 3.60
CA ALA A 20 -6.23 -3.04 3.04
C ALA A 20 -6.83 -3.74 1.80
N LEU A 21 -8.14 -4.03 1.78
CA LEU A 21 -8.77 -4.60 0.59
C LEU A 21 -8.78 -3.62 -0.60
N TYR A 22 -8.99 -2.33 -0.33
CA TYR A 22 -8.86 -1.31 -1.36
C TYR A 22 -7.43 -1.20 -1.88
N GLU A 23 -6.41 -1.24 -1.01
CA GLU A 23 -5.01 -1.19 -1.47
C GLU A 23 -4.70 -2.35 -2.42
N ALA A 24 -5.15 -3.57 -2.08
CA ALA A 24 -5.00 -4.75 -2.95
C ALA A 24 -5.69 -4.54 -4.31
N LEU A 25 -6.92 -4.01 -4.29
CA LEU A 25 -7.68 -3.73 -5.52
C LEU A 25 -6.99 -2.64 -6.36
N ALA A 26 -6.47 -1.60 -5.74
CA ALA A 26 -5.79 -0.51 -6.42
C ALA A 26 -4.47 -0.96 -7.07
N TYR A 27 -3.72 -1.90 -6.47
CA TYR A 27 -2.60 -2.57 -7.15
C TYR A 27 -3.06 -3.29 -8.41
N ILE A 28 -4.16 -4.05 -8.36
CA ILE A 28 -4.71 -4.74 -9.53
C ILE A 28 -5.13 -3.74 -10.61
N ILE A 29 -5.82 -2.65 -10.22
CA ILE A 29 -6.21 -1.56 -11.12
C ILE A 29 -4.96 -0.93 -11.75
N GLY A 30 -3.90 -0.70 -10.98
CA GLY A 30 -2.64 -0.13 -11.47
C GLY A 30 -1.97 -1.03 -12.50
N ILE A 31 -1.80 -2.32 -12.20
CA ILE A 31 -1.20 -3.30 -13.12
C ILE A 31 -2.00 -3.37 -14.42
N VAL A 32 -3.31 -3.57 -14.35
CA VAL A 32 -4.16 -3.68 -15.55
C VAL A 32 -4.21 -2.36 -16.31
N GLY A 33 -4.42 -1.24 -15.61
CA GLY A 33 -4.53 0.08 -16.20
C GLY A 33 -3.25 0.51 -16.92
N PHE A 34 -2.11 0.46 -16.22
CA PHE A 34 -0.86 0.92 -16.81
C PHE A 34 -0.29 -0.06 -17.84
N MET A 35 -0.40 -1.38 -17.66
CA MET A 35 0.23 -2.33 -18.59
C MET A 35 -0.68 -2.76 -19.74
N ALA A 36 -1.98 -2.89 -19.53
CA ALA A 36 -2.91 -3.43 -20.54
C ALA A 36 -3.76 -2.35 -21.23
N VAL A 37 -4.04 -1.23 -20.57
CA VAL A 37 -4.94 -0.20 -21.13
C VAL A 37 -4.19 0.93 -21.82
N VAL A 38 -3.25 1.60 -21.14
CA VAL A 38 -2.58 2.81 -21.71
C VAL A 38 -1.12 2.63 -22.08
N ASN A 39 -0.39 1.75 -21.39
CA ASN A 39 1.01 1.38 -21.61
C ASN A 39 1.92 2.39 -22.32
N VAL A 40 1.98 3.62 -21.78
CA VAL A 40 2.81 4.69 -22.34
C VAL A 40 4.30 4.49 -22.03
N THR A 41 4.63 3.73 -20.99
CA THR A 41 6.00 3.51 -20.51
C THR A 41 6.85 2.67 -21.46
N GLU A 42 6.22 1.76 -22.21
CA GLU A 42 6.90 0.93 -23.23
C GLU A 42 7.23 1.70 -24.51
N ILE A 43 6.76 2.94 -24.65
CA ILE A 43 7.09 3.78 -25.81
C ILE A 43 8.52 4.31 -25.63
N ALA A 44 9.43 3.83 -26.48
CA ALA A 44 10.85 4.16 -26.42
C ALA A 44 11.18 5.60 -26.83
N ASP A 45 10.49 6.13 -27.85
CA ASP A 45 10.71 7.51 -28.31
C ASP A 45 10.08 8.52 -27.32
N PRO A 46 10.87 9.43 -26.70
CA PRO A 46 10.37 10.35 -25.69
C PRO A 46 9.28 11.30 -26.20
N VAL A 47 9.35 11.73 -27.46
CA VAL A 47 8.36 12.63 -28.06
C VAL A 47 7.04 11.89 -28.30
N ALA A 48 7.09 10.68 -28.88
CA ALA A 48 5.94 9.81 -29.05
C ALA A 48 5.29 9.41 -27.73
N ARG A 49 6.10 9.21 -26.67
CA ARG A 49 5.59 8.93 -25.31
C ARG A 49 4.71 10.08 -24.81
N VAL A 50 5.18 11.32 -24.90
CA VAL A 50 4.38 12.48 -24.47
C VAL A 50 3.14 12.66 -25.34
N ALA A 51 3.22 12.40 -26.64
CA ALA A 51 2.05 12.42 -27.53
C ALA A 51 1.00 11.38 -27.10
N ALA A 52 1.42 10.17 -26.76
CA ALA A 52 0.54 9.12 -26.25
C ALA A 52 -0.05 9.48 -24.87
N MET A 53 0.72 10.14 -24.01
CA MET A 53 0.20 10.68 -22.75
C MET A 53 -0.87 11.74 -22.98
N ALA A 54 -0.68 12.65 -23.94
CA ALA A 54 -1.69 13.65 -24.32
C ALA A 54 -2.98 12.97 -24.81
N ALA A 55 -2.86 11.93 -25.63
CA ALA A 55 -4.01 11.16 -26.13
C ALA A 55 -4.77 10.40 -25.03
N ASN A 56 -4.08 9.99 -23.95
CA ASN A 56 -4.63 9.20 -22.85
C ASN A 56 -4.74 9.98 -21.53
N GLN A 57 -4.66 11.31 -21.56
CA GLN A 57 -4.47 12.13 -20.37
C GLN A 57 -5.54 11.90 -19.30
N SER A 58 -6.81 11.79 -19.69
CA SER A 58 -7.92 11.56 -18.76
C SER A 58 -7.81 10.21 -18.03
N VAL A 59 -7.44 9.15 -18.76
CA VAL A 59 -7.24 7.81 -18.19
C VAL A 59 -6.03 7.79 -17.27
N LEU A 60 -4.90 8.38 -17.70
CA LEU A 60 -3.69 8.49 -16.88
C LEU A 60 -3.94 9.29 -15.60
N THR A 61 -4.68 10.40 -15.69
CA THR A 61 -5.06 11.18 -14.51
C THR A 61 -5.92 10.37 -13.56
N ALA A 62 -6.95 9.68 -14.07
CA ALA A 62 -7.82 8.85 -13.24
C ALA A 62 -7.04 7.72 -12.55
N LEU A 63 -6.16 7.03 -13.28
CA LEU A 63 -5.31 5.98 -12.72
C LEU A 63 -4.43 6.54 -11.60
N HIS A 64 -3.71 7.64 -11.81
CA HIS A 64 -2.84 8.21 -10.77
C HIS A 64 -3.62 8.73 -9.55
N LEU A 65 -4.84 9.26 -9.75
CA LEU A 65 -5.69 9.63 -8.62
C LEU A 65 -6.11 8.41 -7.79
N ILE A 66 -6.46 7.30 -8.44
CA ILE A 66 -6.91 6.09 -7.76
C ILE A 66 -5.73 5.38 -7.09
N VAL A 67 -4.65 5.12 -7.82
CA VAL A 67 -3.60 4.20 -7.38
C VAL A 67 -2.44 4.87 -6.65
N TYR A 68 -2.36 6.21 -6.66
CA TYR A 68 -1.38 6.96 -5.87
C TYR A 68 -2.05 7.83 -4.81
N VAL A 69 -2.94 8.74 -5.20
CA VAL A 69 -3.47 9.76 -4.28
C VAL A 69 -4.47 9.16 -3.29
N ALA A 70 -5.52 8.50 -3.80
CA ALA A 70 -6.51 7.84 -2.96
C ALA A 70 -5.90 6.64 -2.21
N TRP A 71 -5.05 5.85 -2.88
CA TRP A 71 -4.22 4.81 -2.27
C TRP A 71 -3.45 5.32 -1.05
N GLY A 72 -2.62 6.36 -1.19
CA GLY A 72 -1.84 6.86 -0.06
C GLY A 72 -2.71 7.43 1.07
N ALA A 73 -3.85 8.05 0.76
CA ALA A 73 -4.78 8.52 1.78
C ALA A 73 -5.41 7.35 2.58
N VAL A 74 -5.75 6.26 1.90
CA VAL A 74 -6.29 5.05 2.52
C VAL A 74 -5.21 4.33 3.34
N LEU A 75 -3.94 4.38 2.91
CA LEU A 75 -2.81 3.79 3.63
C LEU A 75 -2.62 4.43 5.01
N VAL A 76 -2.92 5.73 5.17
CA VAL A 76 -2.91 6.38 6.49
C VAL A 76 -3.89 5.70 7.43
N VAL A 77 -5.12 5.43 6.98
CA VAL A 77 -6.14 4.76 7.79
C VAL A 77 -5.69 3.36 8.18
N LEU A 78 -5.16 2.59 7.21
CA LEU A 78 -4.62 1.26 7.47
C LEU A 78 -3.47 1.31 8.48
N THR A 79 -2.54 2.26 8.33
CA THR A 79 -1.38 2.42 9.20
C THR A 79 -1.79 2.71 10.64
N LEU A 80 -2.79 3.56 10.85
CA LEU A 80 -3.33 3.85 12.18
C LEU A 80 -4.09 2.65 12.78
N ALA A 81 -4.85 1.91 11.97
CA ALA A 81 -5.48 0.68 12.43
C ALA A 81 -4.44 -0.37 12.88
N LEU A 82 -3.32 -0.47 12.17
CA LEU A 82 -2.21 -1.35 12.52
C LEU A 82 -1.45 -0.87 13.75
N HIS A 83 -1.33 0.44 13.95
CA HIS A 83 -0.75 1.03 15.15
C HIS A 83 -1.48 0.53 16.41
N GLU A 84 -2.82 0.61 16.43
CA GLU A 84 -3.62 0.08 17.53
C GLU A 84 -3.48 -1.44 17.64
N ARG A 85 -3.63 -2.15 16.51
CA ARG A 85 -3.58 -3.62 16.43
C ARG A 85 -2.30 -4.19 17.03
N LEU A 86 -1.17 -3.54 16.77
CA LEU A 86 0.17 -3.99 17.12
C LEU A 86 0.73 -3.28 18.35
N ARG A 87 -0.12 -2.61 19.15
CA ARG A 87 0.26 -1.97 20.43
C ARG A 87 1.34 -0.90 20.28
N GLY A 88 1.14 0.04 19.36
CA GLY A 88 2.08 1.14 19.10
C GLY A 88 2.25 2.14 20.26
N ASP A 89 1.33 2.11 21.23
CA ASP A 89 1.42 2.82 22.51
C ASP A 89 2.63 2.36 23.34
N VAL A 90 2.85 1.04 23.43
CA VAL A 90 3.92 0.44 24.23
C VAL A 90 5.07 -0.13 23.42
N SER A 91 4.88 -0.43 22.14
CA SER A 91 5.90 -1.04 21.28
C SER A 91 6.59 0.00 20.41
N ALA A 92 7.88 0.24 20.68
CA ALA A 92 8.71 1.13 19.87
C ALA A 92 8.75 0.69 18.40
N VAL A 93 8.85 -0.62 18.12
CA VAL A 93 8.88 -1.14 16.73
C VAL A 93 7.58 -0.84 15.99
N ALA A 94 6.42 -1.06 16.63
CA ALA A 94 5.13 -0.78 16.00
C ALA A 94 4.95 0.73 15.75
N ARG A 95 5.43 1.58 16.67
CA ARG A 95 5.44 3.04 16.50
C ARG A 95 6.35 3.49 15.35
N THR A 96 7.55 2.92 15.23
CA THR A 96 8.45 3.17 14.10
C THR A 96 7.84 2.69 12.79
N ALA A 97 7.20 1.52 12.76
CA ALA A 97 6.44 1.06 11.59
C ALA A 97 5.36 2.08 11.21
N THR A 98 4.61 2.59 12.19
CA THR A 98 3.57 3.60 11.94
C THR A 98 4.15 4.86 11.28
N ALA A 99 5.30 5.35 11.76
CA ALA A 99 5.96 6.50 11.15
C ALA A 99 6.31 6.24 9.67
N PHE A 100 6.91 5.08 9.37
CA PHE A 100 7.23 4.71 7.99
C PHE A 100 5.98 4.54 7.10
N GLY A 101 4.88 4.00 7.63
CA GLY A 101 3.63 3.88 6.88
C GLY A 101 3.04 5.25 6.52
N VAL A 102 3.07 6.22 7.44
CA VAL A 102 2.62 7.59 7.18
C VAL A 102 3.56 8.32 6.21
N ILE A 103 4.87 8.13 6.35
CA ILE A 103 5.85 8.70 5.39
C ILE A 103 5.60 8.13 3.99
N TRP A 104 5.41 6.81 3.88
CA TRP A 104 5.16 6.17 2.59
C TRP A 104 3.87 6.68 1.95
N ALA A 105 2.79 6.78 2.72
CA ALA A 105 1.54 7.39 2.26
C ALA A 105 1.77 8.80 1.68
N GLY A 106 2.51 9.66 2.40
CA GLY A 106 2.82 11.01 1.94
C GLY A 106 3.65 11.02 0.66
N LEU A 107 4.63 10.14 0.55
CA LEU A 107 5.48 10.00 -0.65
C LEU A 107 4.68 9.54 -1.88
N VAL A 108 3.79 8.55 -1.72
CA VAL A 108 2.95 8.04 -2.80
C VAL A 108 1.94 9.10 -3.25
N ILE A 109 1.31 9.83 -2.32
CA ILE A 109 0.44 10.98 -2.65
C ILE A 109 1.21 12.03 -3.45
N ALA A 110 2.38 12.44 -2.96
CA ALA A 110 3.20 13.45 -3.62
C ALA A 110 3.61 13.01 -5.02
N SER A 111 4.01 11.74 -5.18
CA SER A 111 4.34 11.13 -6.46
C SER A 111 3.15 11.24 -7.44
N GLY A 112 1.95 10.78 -7.07
CA GLY A 112 0.77 10.89 -7.93
C GLY A 112 0.38 12.33 -8.29
N MET A 113 0.51 13.27 -7.36
CA MET A 113 0.25 14.69 -7.62
C MET A 113 1.26 15.29 -8.61
N ILE A 114 2.55 14.98 -8.42
CA ILE A 114 3.63 15.43 -9.32
C ILE A 114 3.41 14.87 -10.73
N TYR A 115 3.02 13.60 -10.86
CA TYR A 115 2.69 13.02 -12.16
C TYR A 115 1.55 13.79 -12.83
N ASN A 116 0.43 14.03 -12.14
CA ASN A 116 -0.74 14.66 -12.73
C ASN A 116 -0.49 16.11 -13.17
N ILE A 117 0.15 16.91 -12.31
CA ILE A 117 0.50 18.30 -12.63
C ILE A 117 1.59 18.35 -13.70
N GLY A 118 2.59 17.48 -13.59
CA GLY A 118 3.68 17.37 -14.55
C GLY A 118 3.19 16.96 -15.94
N MET A 119 2.30 15.97 -16.02
CA MET A 119 1.65 15.53 -17.26
C MET A 119 0.90 16.69 -17.91
N ALA A 120 0.05 17.41 -17.16
CA ALA A 120 -0.67 18.56 -17.70
C ALA A 120 0.28 19.64 -18.25
N THR A 121 1.41 19.87 -17.56
CA THR A 121 2.45 20.82 -17.98
C THR A 121 3.10 20.38 -19.29
N VAL A 122 3.52 19.14 -19.42
CA VAL A 122 4.20 18.66 -20.64
C VAL A 122 3.24 18.54 -21.81
N VAL A 123 1.98 18.17 -21.59
CA VAL A 123 0.95 18.13 -22.65
C VAL A 123 0.70 19.54 -23.20
N ALA A 124 0.58 20.55 -22.34
CA ALA A 124 0.43 21.93 -22.80
C ALA A 124 1.65 22.41 -23.59
N LEU A 125 2.86 22.06 -23.14
CA LEU A 125 4.11 22.45 -23.80
C LEU A 125 4.34 21.72 -25.13
N HIS A 126 3.81 20.51 -25.28
CA HIS A 126 4.03 19.65 -26.45
C HIS A 126 3.53 20.28 -27.75
N ALA A 127 2.46 21.09 -27.69
CA ALA A 127 1.90 21.76 -28.86
C ALA A 127 2.87 22.80 -29.47
N SER A 128 3.72 23.41 -28.66
CA SER A 128 4.67 24.45 -29.08
C SER A 128 6.10 23.95 -29.25
N ASP A 129 6.53 23.01 -28.41
CA ASP A 129 7.89 22.45 -28.44
C ASP A 129 7.90 20.99 -27.95
N PRO A 130 7.72 20.03 -28.87
CA PRO A 130 7.70 18.60 -28.54
C PRO A 130 9.00 18.09 -27.89
N THR A 131 10.15 18.62 -28.32
CA THR A 131 11.47 18.21 -27.84
C THR A 131 11.72 18.69 -26.43
N LEU A 132 11.42 19.97 -26.15
CA LEU A 132 11.50 20.51 -24.80
C LEU A 132 10.51 19.80 -23.87
N SER A 133 9.28 19.57 -24.34
CA SER A 133 8.26 18.84 -23.59
C SER A 133 8.74 17.45 -23.14
N ALA A 134 9.35 16.68 -24.06
CA ALA A 134 9.93 15.38 -23.74
C ALA A 134 11.08 15.47 -22.71
N THR A 135 11.93 16.51 -22.82
CA THR A 135 13.03 16.73 -21.86
C THR A 135 12.49 17.07 -20.46
N VAL A 136 11.47 17.94 -20.38
CA VAL A 136 10.80 18.28 -19.13
C VAL A 136 10.12 17.04 -18.53
N TRP A 137 9.53 16.19 -19.37
CA TRP A 137 8.93 14.94 -18.91
C TRP A 137 9.95 14.02 -18.24
N LEU A 138 11.14 13.84 -18.82
CA LEU A 138 12.18 12.99 -18.21
C LEU A 138 12.57 13.46 -16.80
N ALA A 139 12.66 14.79 -16.59
CA ALA A 139 12.96 15.35 -15.27
C ALA A 139 11.82 15.09 -14.27
N ILE A 140 10.56 15.26 -14.70
CA ILE A 140 9.37 15.00 -13.88
C ILE A 140 9.28 13.50 -13.54
N GLU A 141 9.47 12.64 -14.54
CA GLU A 141 9.40 11.17 -14.41
C GLU A 141 10.45 10.66 -13.42
N ALA A 142 11.67 11.22 -13.45
CA ALA A 142 12.71 10.88 -12.48
C ALA A 142 12.30 11.22 -11.03
N VAL A 143 11.70 12.39 -10.80
CA VAL A 143 11.22 12.81 -9.48
C VAL A 143 10.03 11.96 -9.03
N PHE A 144 9.05 11.77 -9.92
CA PHE A 144 7.89 10.90 -9.70
C PHE A 144 8.34 9.49 -9.27
N SER A 145 9.25 8.90 -10.05
CA SER A 145 9.79 7.56 -9.83
C SER A 145 10.53 7.46 -8.49
N GLY A 146 11.41 8.42 -8.20
CA GLY A 146 12.22 8.41 -6.98
C GLY A 146 11.44 8.59 -5.67
N LEU A 147 10.27 9.25 -5.71
CA LEU A 147 9.43 9.41 -4.51
C LEU A 147 8.65 8.14 -4.15
N GLY A 148 8.25 7.36 -5.15
CA GLY A 148 7.39 6.19 -4.94
C GLY A 148 6.73 5.67 -6.22
N GLY A 149 7.02 6.29 -7.38
CA GLY A 149 6.56 5.81 -8.69
C GLY A 149 7.34 4.61 -9.20
N GLY A 150 8.58 4.41 -8.77
CA GLY A 150 9.45 3.33 -9.26
C GLY A 150 10.35 2.68 -8.21
N VAL A 151 10.23 3.04 -6.93
CA VAL A 151 10.95 2.41 -5.82
C VAL A 151 10.01 2.13 -4.65
N GLU A 152 10.27 1.03 -3.94
CA GLU A 152 9.38 0.49 -2.90
C GLU A 152 10.06 0.39 -1.53
N VAL A 153 11.20 1.05 -1.37
CA VAL A 153 12.07 0.92 -0.17
C VAL A 153 11.32 1.26 1.11
N VAL A 154 10.55 2.35 1.11
CA VAL A 154 9.82 2.81 2.29
C VAL A 154 8.68 1.85 2.64
N GLY A 155 7.96 1.34 1.63
CA GLY A 155 6.98 0.27 1.80
C GLY A 155 7.61 -1.02 2.31
N GLY A 156 8.77 -1.40 1.79
CA GLY A 156 9.55 -2.56 2.23
C GLY A 156 9.97 -2.47 3.71
N LEU A 157 10.45 -1.29 4.14
CA LEU A 157 10.74 -1.00 5.55
C LEU A 157 9.49 -1.10 6.42
N TRP A 158 8.38 -0.50 5.96
CA TRP A 158 7.10 -0.53 6.67
C TRP A 158 6.61 -1.95 6.92
N VAL A 159 6.53 -2.79 5.88
CA VAL A 159 6.08 -4.19 6.00
C VAL A 159 7.02 -5.02 6.87
N THR A 160 8.33 -4.82 6.73
CA THR A 160 9.33 -5.52 7.55
C THR A 160 9.14 -5.20 9.03
N LEU A 161 8.99 -3.91 9.38
CA LEU A 161 8.78 -3.48 10.75
C LEU A 161 7.44 -3.97 11.32
N LEU A 162 6.37 -3.95 10.52
CA LEU A 162 5.08 -4.54 10.90
C LEU A 162 5.21 -6.03 11.20
N SER A 163 5.98 -6.75 10.38
CA SER A 163 6.23 -8.18 10.56
C SER A 163 6.97 -8.47 11.86
N VAL A 164 8.00 -7.68 12.18
CA VAL A 164 8.72 -7.76 13.45
C VAL A 164 7.78 -7.42 14.62
N ALA A 165 7.01 -6.34 14.52
CA ALA A 165 6.08 -5.93 15.57
C ALA A 165 5.00 -6.99 15.83
N ALA A 166 4.45 -7.60 14.79
CA ALA A 166 3.46 -8.67 14.90
C ALA A 166 4.02 -9.95 15.56
N LEU A 167 5.26 -10.33 15.24
CA LEU A 167 5.90 -11.48 15.90
C LEU A 167 6.21 -11.22 17.37
N ARG A 168 6.51 -9.97 17.74
CA ARG A 168 6.82 -9.57 19.13
C ARG A 168 5.57 -9.38 19.98
N ASN A 169 4.56 -8.70 19.43
CA ASN A 169 3.40 -8.22 20.19
C ASN A 169 2.16 -9.10 19.98
N GLY A 170 2.18 -10.00 18.99
CA GLY A 170 0.99 -10.70 18.51
C GLY A 170 0.11 -9.81 17.62
N GLY A 171 -1.20 -10.08 17.61
CA GLY A 171 -2.18 -9.29 16.84
C GLY A 171 -2.37 -9.73 15.39
N LEU A 172 -1.38 -10.38 14.76
CA LEU A 172 -1.48 -10.97 13.43
C LEU A 172 -0.96 -12.42 13.41
N PRO A 173 -1.40 -13.27 12.47
CA PRO A 173 -0.92 -14.65 12.36
C PRO A 173 0.59 -14.72 12.10
N LYS A 174 1.30 -15.67 12.74
CA LYS A 174 2.75 -15.82 12.55
C LYS A 174 3.14 -16.06 11.08
N LEU A 175 2.39 -16.91 10.37
CA LEU A 175 2.66 -17.21 8.96
C LEU A 175 2.53 -15.95 8.09
N PHE A 176 1.56 -15.08 8.39
CA PHE A 176 1.41 -13.79 7.73
C PHE A 176 2.64 -12.89 7.96
N SER A 177 3.14 -12.84 9.19
CA SER A 177 4.34 -12.06 9.51
C SER A 177 5.60 -12.59 8.81
N TYR A 178 5.77 -13.91 8.68
CA TYR A 178 6.88 -14.46 7.92
C TYR A 178 6.79 -14.14 6.43
N PHE A 179 5.59 -14.23 5.85
CA PHE A 179 5.33 -13.80 4.49
C PHE A 179 5.66 -12.31 4.29
N GLY A 180 5.35 -11.47 5.28
CA GLY A 180 5.71 -10.06 5.28
C GLY A 180 7.21 -9.78 5.17
N PHE A 181 8.11 -10.67 5.64
CA PHE A 181 9.54 -10.51 5.38
C PHE A 181 9.91 -10.71 3.91
N VAL A 182 9.23 -11.62 3.19
CA VAL A 182 9.44 -11.81 1.75
C VAL A 182 9.02 -10.56 0.99
N VAL A 183 7.83 -10.05 1.31
CA VAL A 183 7.30 -8.80 0.74
C VAL A 183 8.24 -7.65 1.05
N GLY A 184 8.62 -7.48 2.32
CA GLY A 184 9.51 -6.42 2.78
C GLY A 184 10.87 -6.44 2.09
N ALA A 185 11.49 -7.61 1.98
CA ALA A 185 12.77 -7.79 1.30
C ALA A 185 12.68 -7.42 -0.20
N ALA A 186 11.61 -7.82 -0.89
CA ALA A 186 11.38 -7.43 -2.29
C ALA A 186 11.31 -5.91 -2.46
N GLY A 187 10.64 -5.21 -1.53
CA GLY A 187 10.58 -3.74 -1.55
C GLY A 187 11.94 -3.09 -1.30
N LEU A 188 12.74 -3.63 -0.37
CA LEU A 188 14.05 -3.09 -0.04
C LEU A 188 15.06 -3.21 -1.20
N VAL A 189 15.02 -4.28 -1.98
CA VAL A 189 15.96 -4.47 -3.10
C VAL A 189 15.66 -3.58 -4.29
N THR A 190 14.51 -2.89 -4.34
CA THR A 190 14.14 -1.97 -5.43
C THR A 190 15.15 -0.84 -5.67
N VAL A 191 15.91 -0.44 -4.64
CA VAL A 191 16.95 0.60 -4.75
C VAL A 191 18.18 0.12 -5.51
N VAL A 192 18.38 -1.19 -5.65
CA VAL A 192 19.57 -1.77 -6.27
C VAL A 192 19.33 -1.88 -7.78
N PRO A 193 20.03 -1.11 -8.65
CA PRO A 193 19.69 -1.05 -10.07
C PRO A 193 19.66 -2.41 -10.78
N ALA A 194 20.57 -3.31 -10.42
CA ALA A 194 20.68 -4.63 -11.06
C ALA A 194 19.48 -5.57 -10.80
N VAL A 195 18.71 -5.33 -9.73
CA VAL A 195 17.58 -6.18 -9.33
C VAL A 195 16.31 -5.38 -9.03
N GLY A 196 16.33 -4.07 -9.29
CA GLY A 196 15.30 -3.15 -8.81
C GLY A 196 13.95 -3.41 -9.43
N GLU A 197 13.92 -3.64 -10.75
CA GLU A 197 12.72 -3.98 -11.52
C GLU A 197 12.10 -5.30 -11.04
N ILE A 198 12.92 -6.36 -10.90
CA ILE A 198 12.48 -7.65 -10.37
C ILE A 198 11.94 -7.49 -8.95
N GLY A 199 12.63 -6.71 -8.12
CA GLY A 199 12.18 -6.36 -6.77
C GLY A 199 10.80 -5.70 -6.76
N GLY A 200 10.58 -4.73 -7.64
CA GLY A 200 9.31 -4.03 -7.78
C GLY A 200 8.17 -4.95 -8.23
N MET A 201 8.43 -5.81 -9.21
CA MET A 201 7.46 -6.82 -9.67
C MET A 201 7.07 -7.78 -8.54
N VAL A 202 8.06 -8.33 -7.84
CA VAL A 202 7.82 -9.25 -6.71
C VAL A 202 7.10 -8.52 -5.58
N PHE A 203 7.50 -7.29 -5.26
CA PHE A 203 6.83 -6.47 -4.25
C PHE A 203 5.37 -6.26 -4.61
N GLY A 204 5.05 -5.76 -5.80
CA GLY A 204 3.67 -5.49 -6.21
C GLY A 204 2.78 -6.75 -6.19
N LEU A 205 3.26 -7.87 -6.75
CA LEU A 205 2.49 -9.12 -6.77
C LEU A 205 2.27 -9.70 -5.37
N THR A 206 3.30 -9.70 -4.54
CA THR A 206 3.19 -10.22 -3.17
C THR A 206 2.43 -9.27 -2.25
N GLN A 207 2.48 -7.96 -2.50
CA GLN A 207 1.68 -6.94 -1.80
C GLN A 207 0.19 -7.14 -2.00
N ILE A 208 -0.27 -7.48 -3.21
CA ILE A 208 -1.70 -7.78 -3.44
C ILE A 208 -2.18 -8.88 -2.49
N VAL A 209 -1.42 -9.99 -2.42
CA VAL A 209 -1.72 -11.11 -1.53
C VAL A 209 -1.63 -10.69 -0.07
N TRP A 210 -0.63 -9.89 0.28
CA TRP A 210 -0.40 -9.40 1.64
C TRP A 210 -1.55 -8.51 2.11
N PHE A 211 -1.93 -7.50 1.33
CA PHE A 211 -3.04 -6.60 1.63
C PHE A 211 -4.38 -7.32 1.69
N ALA A 212 -4.66 -8.23 0.74
CA ALA A 212 -5.89 -9.00 0.75
C ALA A 212 -5.99 -9.89 2.01
N TRP A 213 -4.91 -10.59 2.35
CA TRP A 213 -4.86 -11.41 3.57
C TRP A 213 -4.99 -10.54 4.82
N LEU A 214 -4.29 -9.41 4.87
CA LEU A 214 -4.39 -8.48 6.00
C LEU A 214 -5.82 -7.97 6.19
N GLY A 215 -6.46 -7.52 5.11
CA GLY A 215 -7.84 -7.02 5.14
C GLY A 215 -8.80 -8.06 5.71
N ILE A 216 -8.70 -9.31 5.23
CA ILE A 216 -9.48 -10.43 5.76
C ILE A 216 -9.15 -10.68 7.24
N ALA A 217 -7.88 -10.63 7.64
CA ALA A 217 -7.46 -10.85 9.01
C ALA A 217 -7.98 -9.78 9.98
N LEU A 218 -8.04 -8.51 9.55
CA LEU A 218 -8.57 -7.40 10.33
C LEU A 218 -10.11 -7.46 10.46
N LEU A 219 -10.80 -7.96 9.42
CA LEU A 219 -12.27 -8.10 9.40
C LEU A 219 -12.79 -9.36 10.12
N ARG A 220 -11.92 -10.32 10.42
CA ARG A 220 -12.30 -11.52 11.19
C ARG A 220 -12.45 -11.18 12.69
N LYS A 221 -13.54 -11.66 13.30
CA LYS A 221 -13.73 -11.58 14.76
C LYS A 221 -12.66 -12.43 15.46
N PRO A 222 -12.11 -11.98 16.61
CA PRO A 222 -11.19 -12.79 17.40
C PRO A 222 -11.85 -14.12 17.81
N ALA A 223 -11.23 -15.25 17.50
CA ALA A 223 -11.79 -16.58 17.75
C ALA A 223 -12.10 -16.87 19.23
N GLY A 224 -11.52 -16.11 20.17
CA GLY A 224 -11.78 -16.22 21.61
C GLY A 224 -13.17 -15.77 22.07
N ALA A 225 -13.97 -15.11 21.21
CA ALA A 225 -15.33 -14.72 21.55
C ALA A 225 -16.35 -15.86 21.39
N ALA A 226 -16.06 -16.87 20.56
CA ALA A 226 -16.96 -18.01 20.34
C ALA A 226 -16.78 -19.09 21.41
N THR A 227 -15.54 -19.43 21.76
CA THR A 227 -15.24 -20.46 22.78
C THR A 227 -15.69 -20.10 24.19
N ALA A 228 -15.69 -18.82 24.56
CA ALA A 228 -16.19 -18.37 25.87
C ALA A 228 -17.73 -18.39 25.96
N VAL A 229 -18.43 -18.24 24.84
CA VAL A 229 -19.90 -18.31 24.79
C VAL A 229 -20.36 -19.78 24.79
N ASP A 230 -19.65 -20.65 24.08
CA ASP A 230 -19.98 -22.09 24.00
C ASP A 230 -19.62 -22.86 25.28
N ALA A 231 -18.54 -22.50 25.98
CA ALA A 231 -18.17 -23.11 27.26
C ALA A 231 -19.15 -22.73 28.40
N TYR A 232 -19.75 -21.54 28.33
CA TYR A 232 -20.76 -21.10 29.30
C TYR A 232 -22.16 -21.63 28.95
N ALA A 233 -22.50 -21.73 27.66
CA ALA A 233 -23.77 -22.29 27.18
C ALA A 233 -23.85 -23.82 27.34
N SER A 234 -22.71 -24.52 27.33
CA SER A 234 -22.63 -25.98 27.55
C SER A 234 -22.57 -26.40 29.03
N GLY A 235 -22.66 -25.46 29.97
CA GLY A 235 -22.67 -25.76 31.41
C GLY A 235 -21.34 -26.26 31.98
N GLN A 236 -20.25 -26.21 31.21
CA GLN A 236 -18.93 -26.73 31.62
C GLN A 236 -18.13 -25.76 32.51
N GLY A 237 -18.68 -24.58 32.83
CA GLY A 237 -18.04 -23.57 33.69
C GLY A 237 -18.36 -23.68 35.19
N ALA A 238 -19.02 -24.75 35.64
CA ALA A 238 -19.37 -24.95 37.05
C ALA A 238 -18.95 -26.33 37.56
N ALA A 239 -17.66 -26.62 37.58
CA ALA A 239 -17.09 -27.65 38.44
C ALA A 239 -15.60 -27.38 38.71
N ALA A 240 -15.32 -27.14 40.00
CA ALA A 240 -14.02 -27.06 40.69
C ALA A 240 -13.14 -25.81 40.43
#